data_AF-A0A1Y5ZMK3-F1
#
_entry.id   AF-A0A1Y5ZMK3-F1
#
_cell.length_a   1.000
_cell.length_b   1.000
_cell.length_c   1.000
_cell.angle_alpha   90.00
_cell.angle_beta   90.00
_cell.angle_gamma   90.00
#
_symmetry.space_group_name_H-M   'P 1'
#
loop_
_entity.id
_entity.type
_entity.pdbx_description
1 polymer ?
#
loop_
_entity_poly.entity_id
_entity_poly.type
_entity_poly.pdbx_seq_one_letter_code
_entity_poly.pdbx_strand_id
1 'polypeptide(L)'
;MFHKALWMWNWKRGKYAALLFFFSSLYLLSFGYYKSAQRQLAEYYELQEKGKQYYYFYAFSPGEGNSFWLTVLVIALACLLIGWERSNQSNTLLMMMPFKRKDVFLSKWAFGSFCILSSLLINWILMYVIYRTTIHFEYQSFSPFHRYFLYAIVSYAAVYTAALCIGTFTGSVVSQVVFCIPWLLMGLTFIPLVYTFTINHLEATDPKNYKLYEQLYEINQKTNIVAPIYNFTIYYHYDPESRKKEKDSTTLRDPASYHYYSAKSMLVPIFYTIVYLLLGTYLYTRSPNENSQKIFIFQKHLRICIWGTTIYFALLGGYKLNQFHFLLNYYICLFLAGIITYVILSRLTNYKVF
;
A
#
# COMPACT_ATOMS: atom_id res chain seq x y z
N MET A 1 -1.12 -16.75 -22.55
CA MET A 1 -2.45 -16.83 -23.19
C MET A 1 -3.49 -16.71 -22.10
N PHE A 2 -4.52 -15.89 -22.31
CA PHE A 2 -5.59 -15.70 -21.33
C PHE A 2 -6.46 -16.97 -21.27
N HIS A 3 -6.36 -17.75 -20.21
CA HIS A 3 -7.18 -18.95 -20.03
C HIS A 3 -8.47 -18.60 -19.31
N LYS A 4 -9.61 -18.63 -20.02
CA LYS A 4 -10.95 -18.41 -19.45
C LYS A 4 -11.21 -19.26 -18.20
N ALA A 5 -10.71 -20.50 -18.20
CA ALA A 5 -10.83 -21.42 -17.06
C ALA A 5 -10.12 -20.89 -15.80
N LEU A 6 -8.88 -20.39 -15.93
CA LEU A 6 -8.14 -19.81 -14.80
C LEU A 6 -8.81 -18.53 -14.28
N TRP A 7 -9.36 -17.72 -15.18
CA TRP A 7 -10.12 -16.53 -14.79
C TRP A 7 -11.36 -16.87 -13.97
N MET A 8 -12.18 -17.82 -14.46
CA MET A 8 -13.37 -18.28 -13.73
C MET A 8 -13.01 -18.94 -12.40
N TRP A 9 -11.89 -19.66 -12.34
CA TRP A 9 -11.38 -20.24 -11.10
C TRP A 9 -11.06 -19.16 -10.07
N ASN A 10 -10.27 -18.16 -10.45
CA ASN A 10 -9.90 -17.04 -9.59
C ASN A 10 -11.13 -16.25 -9.14
N TRP A 11 -12.12 -16.03 -10.02
CA TRP A 11 -13.38 -15.39 -9.65
C TRP A 11 -14.17 -16.20 -8.62
N LYS A 12 -14.40 -17.50 -8.83
CA LYS A 12 -15.22 -18.31 -7.92
C LYS A 12 -14.70 -18.30 -6.47
N ARG A 13 -13.38 -18.25 -6.30
CA ARG A 13 -12.70 -18.28 -4.99
C ARG A 13 -12.41 -16.90 -4.43
N GLY A 14 -12.00 -15.97 -5.30
CA GLY A 14 -11.61 -14.61 -4.95
C GLY A 14 -12.74 -13.59 -4.95
N LYS A 15 -13.95 -13.94 -5.40
CA LYS A 15 -15.07 -12.97 -5.54
C LYS A 15 -15.35 -12.20 -4.26
N TYR A 16 -15.35 -12.85 -3.10
CA TYR A 16 -15.65 -12.17 -1.84
C TYR A 16 -14.54 -11.20 -1.43
N ALA A 17 -13.28 -11.56 -1.66
CA ALA A 17 -12.15 -10.67 -1.43
C ALA A 17 -12.20 -9.45 -2.39
N ALA A 18 -12.50 -9.69 -3.67
CA ALA A 18 -12.62 -8.64 -4.66
C ALA A 18 -13.81 -7.71 -4.38
N LEU A 19 -14.96 -8.26 -4.01
CA LEU A 19 -16.15 -7.50 -3.62
C LEU A 19 -15.91 -6.70 -2.34
N LEU A 20 -15.26 -7.29 -1.34
CA LEU A 20 -14.89 -6.59 -0.11
C LEU A 20 -13.98 -5.40 -0.44
N PHE A 21 -12.93 -5.60 -1.23
CA PHE A 21 -12.08 -4.49 -1.69
C PHE A 21 -12.88 -3.42 -2.44
N PHE A 22 -13.80 -3.82 -3.32
CA PHE A 22 -14.63 -2.91 -4.10
C PHE A 22 -15.58 -2.08 -3.24
N PHE A 23 -16.34 -2.70 -2.33
CA PHE A 23 -17.27 -1.98 -1.47
C PHE A 23 -16.54 -1.10 -0.45
N SER A 24 -15.41 -1.57 0.09
CA SER A 24 -14.60 -0.76 0.99
C SER A 24 -13.97 0.44 0.28
N SER A 25 -13.52 0.30 -0.98
CA SER A 25 -12.99 1.44 -1.73
C SER A 25 -14.07 2.48 -2.04
N LEU A 26 -15.27 2.03 -2.41
CA LEU A 26 -16.43 2.89 -2.61
C LEU A 26 -16.79 3.67 -1.34
N TYR A 27 -16.77 3.00 -0.20
CA TYR A 27 -17.06 3.63 1.08
C TYR A 27 -16.01 4.69 1.46
N LEU A 28 -14.72 4.33 1.37
CA LEU A 28 -13.63 5.22 1.80
C LEU A 28 -13.43 6.42 0.86
N LEU A 29 -13.60 6.24 -0.44
CA LEU A 29 -13.35 7.29 -1.43
C LEU A 29 -14.63 8.03 -1.82
N SER A 30 -15.50 7.38 -2.60
CA SER A 30 -16.67 8.05 -3.19
C SER A 30 -17.69 8.49 -2.14
N PHE A 31 -18.07 7.58 -1.23
CA PHE A 31 -19.04 7.90 -0.19
C PHE A 31 -18.46 8.88 0.85
N GLY A 32 -17.18 8.73 1.21
CA GLY A 32 -16.46 9.69 2.03
C GLY A 32 -16.47 11.10 1.43
N TYR A 33 -16.20 11.22 0.12
CA TYR A 33 -16.24 12.50 -0.59
C TYR A 33 -17.65 13.11 -0.61
N TYR A 34 -18.68 12.30 -0.88
CA TYR A 34 -20.07 12.74 -0.83
C TYR A 34 -20.48 13.24 0.57
N LYS A 35 -20.11 12.52 1.63
CA LYS A 35 -20.41 12.91 3.01
C LYS A 35 -19.75 14.25 3.37
N SER A 36 -18.53 14.48 2.91
CA SER A 36 -17.85 15.77 3.06
C SER A 36 -18.59 16.89 2.33
N ALA A 37 -19.10 16.63 1.11
CA ALA A 37 -19.92 17.58 0.37
C ALA A 37 -21.21 17.95 1.11
N GLN A 38 -21.91 16.95 1.65
CA GLN A 38 -23.13 17.17 2.44
C GLN A 38 -22.85 17.98 3.71
N ARG A 39 -21.74 17.70 4.41
CA ARG A 39 -21.35 18.47 5.59
C ARG A 39 -21.11 19.94 5.25
N GLN A 40 -20.40 20.21 4.16
CA GLN A 40 -20.14 21.57 3.69
C GLN A 40 -21.43 22.28 3.28
N LEU A 41 -22.36 21.57 2.62
CA LEU A 41 -23.67 22.11 2.28
C LEU A 41 -24.53 22.43 3.51
N ALA A 42 -24.52 21.57 4.54
CA ALA A 42 -25.23 21.83 5.79
C ALA A 42 -24.67 23.05 6.53
N GLU A 43 -23.35 23.17 6.59
CA GLU A 43 -22.64 24.31 7.18
C GLU A 43 -22.93 25.62 6.42
N TYR A 44 -23.04 25.55 5.09
CA TYR A 44 -23.46 26.67 4.25
C TYR A 44 -24.84 27.21 4.66
N TYR A 45 -25.85 26.34 4.77
CA TYR A 45 -27.20 26.76 5.16
C TYR A 45 -27.26 27.27 6.61
N GLU A 46 -26.55 26.64 7.54
CA GLU A 46 -26.52 27.07 8.94
C GLU A 46 -25.90 28.48 9.10
N LEU A 47 -24.82 28.76 8.38
CA LEU A 47 -24.19 30.08 8.42
C LEU A 47 -25.01 31.14 7.69
N GLN A 48 -25.71 30.75 6.62
CA GLN A 48 -26.64 31.63 5.91
C GLN A 48 -27.82 32.06 6.81
N GLU A 49 -28.41 31.14 7.58
CA GLU A 49 -29.46 31.45 8.55
C GLU A 49 -28.97 32.40 9.65
N LYS A 50 -27.72 32.25 10.08
CA LYS A 50 -27.08 33.10 11.10
C LYS A 50 -26.57 34.45 10.56
N GLY A 51 -26.72 34.71 9.26
CA GLY A 51 -26.20 35.93 8.60
C GLY A 51 -24.67 36.04 8.63
N LYS A 52 -23.96 34.92 8.80
CA LYS A 52 -22.50 34.87 8.88
C LYS A 52 -21.89 34.52 7.52
N GLN A 53 -20.63 34.91 7.32
CA GLN A 53 -19.88 34.55 6.13
C GLN A 53 -19.53 33.05 6.15
N TYR A 54 -19.74 32.37 5.02
CA TYR A 54 -19.43 30.96 4.83
C TYR A 54 -17.99 30.78 4.35
N TYR A 55 -17.22 29.97 5.08
CA TYR A 55 -15.85 29.59 4.72
C TYR A 55 -15.87 28.15 4.25
N TYR A 56 -15.44 27.92 3.02
CA TYR A 56 -15.39 26.58 2.48
C TYR A 56 -14.04 25.94 2.78
N PHE A 57 -14.06 24.80 3.46
CA PHE A 57 -12.87 24.03 3.78
C PHE A 57 -13.05 22.56 3.42
N TYR A 58 -12.11 22.04 2.64
CA TYR A 58 -12.04 20.63 2.36
C TYR A 58 -10.58 20.19 2.25
N ALA A 59 -10.21 19.20 3.06
CA ALA A 59 -8.91 18.54 3.01
C ALA A 59 -9.08 17.13 2.47
N PHE A 60 -8.24 16.78 1.50
CA PHE A 60 -8.03 15.41 1.07
C PHE A 60 -6.62 14.99 1.45
N SER A 61 -6.52 14.29 2.57
CA SER A 61 -5.27 13.71 3.07
C SER A 61 -5.46 12.19 3.16
N PRO A 62 -5.03 11.43 2.14
CA PRO A 62 -5.03 9.98 2.14
C PRO A 62 -4.12 9.40 3.24
N GLY A 63 -3.15 10.17 3.74
CA GLY A 63 -2.32 9.84 4.89
C GLY A 63 -3.08 9.77 6.22
N GLU A 64 -4.26 10.39 6.32
CA GLU A 64 -5.08 10.43 7.55
C GLU A 64 -5.99 9.20 7.74
N GLY A 65 -5.83 8.16 6.91
CA GLY A 65 -6.37 6.82 7.19
C GLY A 65 -6.90 6.08 5.96
N ASN A 66 -7.47 6.77 4.98
CA ASN A 66 -8.10 6.13 3.83
C ASN A 66 -7.12 5.30 3.00
N SER A 67 -5.93 5.84 2.70
CA SER A 67 -4.94 5.09 1.91
C SER A 67 -4.30 3.95 2.67
N PHE A 68 -4.14 4.08 3.98
CA PHE A 68 -3.65 3.01 4.83
C PHE A 68 -4.61 1.81 4.81
N TRP A 69 -5.90 2.06 5.03
CA TRP A 69 -6.91 1.01 4.97
C TRP A 69 -7.00 0.36 3.60
N LEU A 70 -6.93 1.15 2.52
CA LEU A 70 -6.87 0.60 1.16
C LEU A 70 -5.64 -0.28 0.94
N THR A 71 -4.45 0.11 1.44
CA THR A 71 -3.24 -0.73 1.39
C THR A 71 -3.46 -2.06 2.12
N VAL A 72 -4.06 -2.03 3.32
CA VAL A 72 -4.42 -3.25 4.08
C VAL A 72 -5.34 -4.15 3.26
N LEU A 73 -6.35 -3.58 2.62
CA LEU A 73 -7.32 -4.33 1.82
C LEU A 73 -6.69 -4.93 0.56
N VAL A 74 -5.75 -4.23 -0.08
CA VAL A 74 -4.98 -4.76 -1.22
C VAL A 74 -4.12 -5.95 -0.81
N ILE A 75 -3.47 -5.88 0.36
CA ILE A 75 -2.69 -6.99 0.92
C ILE A 75 -3.62 -8.16 1.23
N ALA A 76 -4.78 -7.91 1.84
CA ALA A 76 -5.77 -8.93 2.14
C ALA A 76 -6.25 -9.63 0.86
N LEU A 77 -6.49 -8.88 -0.22
CA LEU A 77 -6.83 -9.42 -1.54
C LEU A 77 -5.73 -10.37 -2.05
N ALA A 78 -4.46 -10.00 -1.96
CA ALA A 78 -3.34 -10.86 -2.34
C ALA A 78 -3.26 -12.12 -1.46
N CYS A 79 -3.41 -11.98 -0.14
CA CYS A 79 -3.36 -13.10 0.81
C CYS A 79 -4.50 -14.10 0.58
N LEU A 80 -5.69 -13.62 0.23
CA LEU A 80 -6.83 -14.47 -0.06
C LEU A 80 -6.74 -15.14 -1.44
N LEU A 81 -6.02 -14.57 -2.39
CA LEU A 81 -5.87 -15.16 -3.73
C LEU A 81 -4.79 -16.25 -3.80
N ILE A 82 -3.71 -16.15 -3.03
CA ILE A 82 -2.60 -17.13 -3.06
C ILE A 82 -2.41 -17.85 -1.73
N GLY A 83 -2.37 -17.12 -0.61
CA GLY A 83 -2.20 -17.70 0.72
C GLY A 83 -3.35 -18.65 1.07
N TRP A 84 -4.60 -18.25 0.79
CA TRP A 84 -5.77 -19.06 1.12
C TRP A 84 -5.87 -20.31 0.27
N GLU A 85 -5.48 -20.21 -1.01
CA GLU A 85 -5.41 -21.36 -1.88
C GLU A 85 -4.34 -22.38 -1.44
N ARG A 86 -3.30 -21.94 -0.73
CA ARG A 86 -2.21 -22.78 -0.21
C ARG A 86 -2.47 -23.35 1.18
N SER A 87 -3.19 -22.62 2.04
CA SER A 87 -3.70 -23.16 3.30
C SER A 87 -4.75 -24.27 3.03
N ASN A 88 -5.55 -24.11 1.97
CA ASN A 88 -6.51 -25.13 1.53
C ASN A 88 -5.89 -26.13 0.53
N GLN A 89 -6.40 -27.37 0.48
CA GLN A 89 -5.96 -28.39 -0.49
C GLN A 89 -6.22 -28.04 -1.97
N SER A 90 -6.80 -26.86 -2.23
CA SER A 90 -7.10 -26.39 -3.57
C SER A 90 -5.90 -26.12 -4.46
N ASN A 91 -4.75 -25.77 -3.88
CA ASN A 91 -3.53 -25.62 -4.66
C ASN A 91 -3.17 -26.95 -5.33
N THR A 92 -3.36 -28.08 -4.66
CA THR A 92 -3.14 -29.41 -5.24
C THR A 92 -4.05 -29.65 -6.44
N LEU A 93 -5.33 -29.30 -6.34
CA LEU A 93 -6.29 -29.45 -7.44
C LEU A 93 -5.93 -28.58 -8.64
N LEU A 94 -5.54 -27.33 -8.41
CA LEU A 94 -5.13 -26.42 -9.47
C LEU A 94 -3.82 -26.88 -10.14
N MET A 95 -2.90 -27.48 -9.38
CA MET A 95 -1.63 -28.00 -9.90
C MET A 95 -1.78 -29.31 -10.69
N MET A 96 -2.90 -30.03 -10.52
CA MET A 96 -3.26 -31.19 -11.34
C MET A 96 -3.85 -30.80 -12.70
N MET A 97 -4.28 -29.54 -12.87
CA MET A 97 -4.80 -29.06 -14.15
C MET A 97 -3.65 -28.92 -15.18
N PRO A 98 -3.93 -29.07 -16.50
CA PRO A 98 -2.92 -28.98 -17.56
C PRO A 98 -2.52 -27.52 -17.88
N PHE A 99 -2.20 -26.73 -16.85
CA PHE A 99 -1.74 -25.35 -16.97
C PHE A 99 -0.29 -25.21 -16.53
N LYS A 100 0.49 -24.36 -17.23
CA LYS A 100 1.84 -24.04 -16.78
C LYS A 100 1.76 -23.18 -15.52
N ARG A 101 2.63 -23.46 -14.55
CA ARG A 101 2.70 -22.71 -13.28
C ARG A 101 2.87 -21.20 -13.47
N LYS A 102 3.63 -20.79 -14.50
CA LYS A 102 3.76 -19.37 -14.87
C LYS A 102 2.40 -18.73 -15.23
N ASP A 103 1.56 -19.45 -15.95
CA ASP A 103 0.29 -18.93 -16.47
C ASP A 103 -0.75 -18.86 -15.34
N VAL A 104 -0.67 -19.77 -14.37
CA VAL A 104 -1.44 -19.72 -13.12
C VAL A 104 -1.10 -18.46 -12.32
N PHE A 105 0.19 -18.19 -12.09
CA PHE A 105 0.62 -17.01 -11.33
C PHE A 105 0.25 -15.72 -12.05
N LEU A 106 0.54 -15.62 -13.35
CA LEU A 106 0.18 -14.45 -14.17
C LEU A 106 -1.33 -14.23 -14.22
N SER A 107 -2.14 -15.29 -14.24
CA SER A 107 -3.59 -15.17 -14.20
C SER A 107 -4.09 -14.59 -12.86
N LYS A 108 -3.47 -14.96 -11.74
CA LYS A 108 -3.78 -14.38 -10.42
C LYS A 108 -3.41 -12.91 -10.36
N TRP A 109 -2.19 -12.58 -10.80
CA TRP A 109 -1.76 -11.19 -10.88
C TRP A 109 -2.69 -10.35 -11.76
N ALA A 110 -3.02 -10.83 -12.97
CA ALA A 110 -3.93 -10.13 -13.86
C ALA A 110 -5.32 -9.94 -13.26
N PHE A 111 -5.84 -10.96 -12.56
CA PHE A 111 -7.16 -10.90 -11.90
C PHE A 111 -7.22 -9.82 -10.82
N GLY A 112 -6.26 -9.80 -9.89
CA GLY A 112 -6.27 -8.79 -8.82
C GLY A 112 -5.96 -7.39 -9.33
N SER A 113 -4.99 -7.25 -10.25
CA SER A 113 -4.70 -5.96 -10.91
C SER A 113 -5.92 -5.41 -11.64
N PHE A 114 -6.69 -6.26 -12.31
CA PHE A 114 -7.95 -5.88 -12.96
C PHE A 114 -9.02 -5.45 -11.94
N CYS A 115 -9.16 -6.16 -10.82
CA CYS A 115 -10.09 -5.78 -9.75
C CYS A 115 -9.73 -4.41 -9.16
N ILE A 116 -8.44 -4.16 -8.90
CA ILE A 116 -7.95 -2.89 -8.38
C ILE A 116 -8.21 -1.76 -9.37
N LEU A 117 -7.82 -1.95 -10.63
CA LEU A 117 -8.03 -0.98 -11.70
C LEU A 117 -9.52 -0.63 -11.85
N SER A 118 -10.38 -1.64 -11.99
CA SER A 118 -11.81 -1.44 -12.20
C SER A 118 -12.47 -0.73 -11.02
N SER A 119 -12.13 -1.13 -9.80
CA SER A 119 -12.62 -0.51 -8.56
C SER A 119 -12.26 0.97 -8.47
N LEU A 120 -11.00 1.32 -8.77
CA LEU A 120 -10.53 2.70 -8.72
C LEU A 120 -11.08 3.55 -9.88
N LEU A 121 -11.25 2.98 -11.07
CA LEU A 121 -11.88 3.67 -12.20
C LEU A 121 -13.36 4.00 -11.90
N ILE A 122 -14.10 3.07 -11.32
CA ILE A 122 -15.48 3.31 -10.90
C ILE A 122 -15.55 4.41 -9.84
N ASN A 123 -14.65 4.37 -8.84
CA ASN A 123 -14.56 5.44 -7.84
C ASN A 123 -14.21 6.80 -8.45
N TRP A 124 -13.32 6.83 -9.44
CA TRP A 124 -12.98 8.06 -10.14
C TRP A 124 -14.19 8.66 -10.86
N ILE A 125 -14.97 7.83 -11.58
CA ILE A 125 -16.21 8.26 -12.24
C ILE A 125 -17.21 8.77 -11.21
N LEU A 126 -17.45 8.03 -10.13
CA LEU A 126 -18.42 8.41 -9.10
C LEU A 126 -18.01 9.70 -8.39
N MET A 127 -16.75 9.86 -8.02
CA MET A 127 -16.24 11.10 -7.44
C MET A 127 -16.37 12.27 -8.41
N TYR A 128 -16.15 12.05 -9.71
CA TYR A 128 -16.37 13.10 -10.71
C TYR A 128 -17.85 13.51 -10.78
N VAL A 129 -18.78 12.55 -10.76
CA VAL A 129 -20.22 12.83 -10.71
C VAL A 129 -20.57 13.62 -9.45
N ILE A 130 -20.11 13.18 -8.27
CA ILE A 130 -20.33 13.87 -6.99
C ILE A 130 -19.79 15.31 -7.05
N TYR A 131 -18.57 15.48 -7.56
CA TYR A 131 -17.97 16.80 -7.76
C TYR A 131 -18.88 17.70 -8.60
N ARG A 132 -19.43 17.19 -9.72
CA ARG A 132 -20.30 17.96 -10.62
C ARG A 132 -21.69 18.25 -10.06
N THR A 133 -22.20 17.42 -9.16
CA THR A 133 -23.58 17.52 -8.63
C THR A 133 -23.68 18.19 -7.25
N THR A 134 -22.56 18.53 -6.61
CA THR A 134 -22.54 19.06 -5.23
C THR A 134 -21.89 20.44 -5.16
N ILE A 135 -21.90 21.02 -3.96
CA ILE A 135 -21.26 22.31 -3.65
C ILE A 135 -19.78 22.35 -4.06
N HIS A 136 -19.10 21.20 -4.13
CA HIS A 136 -17.72 21.10 -4.58
C HIS A 136 -17.46 21.68 -5.98
N PHE A 137 -18.45 21.67 -6.89
CA PHE A 137 -18.29 22.21 -8.24
C PHE A 137 -17.93 23.71 -8.25
N GLU A 138 -18.43 24.46 -7.27
CA GLU A 138 -18.25 25.90 -7.20
C GLU A 138 -16.90 26.29 -6.60
N TYR A 139 -16.37 25.47 -5.71
CA TYR A 139 -15.22 25.77 -4.84
C TYR A 139 -13.97 24.92 -5.10
N GLN A 140 -14.02 23.91 -5.98
CA GLN A 140 -12.89 23.01 -6.23
C GLN A 140 -12.58 22.85 -7.71
N SER A 141 -11.32 22.55 -8.03
CA SER A 141 -10.90 22.01 -9.32
C SER A 141 -10.69 20.50 -9.21
N PHE A 142 -11.20 19.72 -10.17
CA PHE A 142 -11.05 18.26 -10.10
C PHE A 142 -9.68 17.74 -10.59
N SER A 143 -8.84 18.63 -11.14
CA SER A 143 -7.55 18.30 -11.75
C SER A 143 -6.62 17.48 -10.83
N PRO A 144 -6.44 17.83 -9.55
CA PRO A 144 -5.60 17.07 -8.63
C PRO A 144 -6.09 15.63 -8.41
N PHE A 145 -7.41 15.39 -8.41
CA PHE A 145 -7.96 14.04 -8.22
C PHE A 145 -7.63 13.09 -9.38
N HIS A 146 -7.53 13.58 -10.62
CA HIS A 146 -7.03 12.76 -11.74
C HIS A 146 -5.62 12.22 -11.45
N ARG A 147 -4.75 13.06 -10.88
CA ARG A 147 -3.38 12.66 -10.50
C ARG A 147 -3.41 11.65 -9.37
N TYR A 148 -4.25 11.86 -8.35
CA TYR A 148 -4.42 10.90 -7.26
C TYR A 148 -4.79 9.51 -7.77
N PHE A 149 -5.82 9.40 -8.62
CA PHE A 149 -6.28 8.09 -9.11
C PHE A 149 -5.21 7.37 -9.95
N LEU A 150 -4.44 8.11 -10.76
CA LEU A 150 -3.29 7.53 -11.46
C LEU A 150 -2.23 7.00 -10.49
N TYR A 151 -1.86 7.77 -9.47
CA TYR A 151 -0.89 7.36 -8.45
C TYR A 151 -1.41 6.15 -7.66
N ALA A 152 -2.69 6.17 -7.28
CA ALA A 152 -3.36 5.10 -6.58
C ALA A 152 -3.33 3.79 -7.37
N ILE A 153 -3.73 3.80 -8.65
CA ILE A 153 -3.74 2.60 -9.50
C ILE A 153 -2.35 1.97 -9.57
N VAL A 154 -1.32 2.77 -9.84
CA VAL A 154 0.05 2.26 -10.02
C VAL A 154 0.67 1.77 -8.71
N SER A 155 0.54 2.53 -7.63
CA SER A 155 1.07 2.13 -6.33
C SER A 155 0.31 0.94 -5.72
N TYR A 156 -1.02 0.88 -5.80
CA TYR A 156 -1.78 -0.28 -5.29
C TYR A 156 -1.54 -1.54 -6.12
N ALA A 157 -1.38 -1.44 -7.45
CA ALA A 157 -0.96 -2.57 -8.27
C ALA A 157 0.45 -3.07 -7.87
N ALA A 158 1.37 -2.16 -7.54
CA ALA A 158 2.70 -2.50 -7.07
C ALA A 158 2.68 -3.20 -5.70
N VAL A 159 1.91 -2.68 -4.74
CA VAL A 159 1.68 -3.30 -3.41
C VAL A 159 1.08 -4.69 -3.56
N TYR A 160 0.05 -4.83 -4.41
CA TYR A 160 -0.58 -6.10 -4.70
C TYR A 160 0.43 -7.12 -5.28
N THR A 161 1.26 -6.68 -6.22
CA THR A 161 2.30 -7.52 -6.85
C THR A 161 3.35 -7.96 -5.84
N ALA A 162 3.78 -7.06 -4.96
CA ALA A 162 4.71 -7.37 -3.87
C ALA A 162 4.10 -8.39 -2.89
N ALA A 163 2.85 -8.17 -2.46
CA ALA A 163 2.13 -9.07 -1.57
C ALA A 163 1.93 -10.46 -2.20
N LEU A 164 1.60 -10.53 -3.49
CA LEU A 164 1.56 -11.79 -4.25
C LEU A 164 2.92 -12.48 -4.31
N CYS A 165 4.00 -11.73 -4.52
CA CYS A 165 5.37 -12.26 -4.54
C CYS A 165 5.73 -12.88 -3.19
N ILE A 166 5.39 -12.22 -2.08
CA ILE A 166 5.55 -12.79 -0.72
C ILE A 166 4.77 -14.10 -0.59
N GLY A 167 3.56 -14.12 -1.14
CA GLY A 167 2.71 -15.29 -1.27
C GLY A 167 3.34 -16.46 -2.03
N THR A 168 4.42 -16.28 -2.81
CA THR A 168 5.06 -17.36 -3.59
C THR A 168 6.04 -18.21 -2.79
N PHE A 169 6.69 -17.65 -1.75
CA PHE A 169 7.61 -18.38 -0.88
C PHE A 169 7.01 -18.74 0.48
N THR A 170 5.88 -18.13 0.86
CA THR A 170 5.10 -18.46 2.05
C THR A 170 4.10 -19.58 1.75
N GLY A 171 3.87 -20.47 2.72
CA GLY A 171 3.05 -21.67 2.52
C GLY A 171 1.62 -21.59 3.06
N SER A 172 1.25 -20.51 3.74
CA SER A 172 -0.08 -20.32 4.32
C SER A 172 -0.52 -18.85 4.27
N VAL A 173 -1.82 -18.59 4.47
CA VAL A 173 -2.35 -17.22 4.62
C VAL A 173 -1.67 -16.49 5.76
N VAL A 174 -1.55 -17.15 6.91
CA VAL A 174 -1.02 -16.55 8.15
C VAL A 174 0.43 -16.16 7.95
N SER A 175 1.24 -17.04 7.35
CA SER A 175 2.64 -16.71 7.06
C SER A 175 2.73 -15.53 6.09
N GLN A 176 1.96 -15.54 5.00
CA GLN A 176 1.93 -14.41 4.05
C GLN A 176 1.59 -13.08 4.74
N VAL A 177 0.56 -13.06 5.60
CA VAL A 177 0.14 -11.85 6.34
C VAL A 177 1.26 -11.37 7.26
N VAL A 178 1.87 -12.25 8.05
CA VAL A 178 2.98 -11.92 8.97
C VAL A 178 4.14 -11.27 8.22
N PHE A 179 4.47 -11.74 7.01
CA PHE A 179 5.54 -11.16 6.19
C PHE A 179 5.11 -9.85 5.49
N CYS A 180 3.83 -9.69 5.15
CA CYS A 180 3.34 -8.46 4.53
C CYS A 180 3.20 -7.29 5.51
N ILE A 181 2.87 -7.54 6.79
CA ILE A 181 2.62 -6.49 7.80
C ILE A 181 3.84 -5.54 7.92
N PRO A 182 5.06 -6.02 8.25
CA PRO A 182 6.23 -5.16 8.28
C PRO A 182 6.56 -4.52 6.93
N TRP A 183 6.51 -5.34 5.86
CA TRP A 183 7.03 -4.97 4.56
C TRP A 183 6.19 -3.91 3.84
N LEU A 184 4.87 -3.92 4.02
CA LEU A 184 3.94 -3.11 3.22
C LEU A 184 3.09 -2.14 4.05
N LEU A 185 2.70 -2.47 5.29
CA LEU A 185 1.83 -1.59 6.08
C LEU A 185 2.58 -0.42 6.71
N MET A 186 3.81 -0.66 7.16
CA MET A 186 4.62 0.38 7.78
C MET A 186 5.47 1.15 6.77
N GLY A 187 5.39 0.82 5.46
CA GLY A 187 6.28 1.39 4.45
C GLY A 187 7.76 1.04 4.69
N LEU A 188 8.04 0.09 5.58
CA LEU A 188 9.38 -0.35 5.97
C LEU A 188 9.89 -1.37 4.96
N THR A 189 10.11 -0.89 3.74
CA THR A 189 10.99 -1.62 2.83
C THR A 189 12.39 -1.67 3.44
N PHE A 190 13.26 -2.50 2.87
CA PHE A 190 14.64 -2.60 3.34
C PHE A 190 15.38 -1.24 3.34
N ILE A 191 14.98 -0.32 2.45
CA ILE A 191 15.63 0.98 2.28
C ILE A 191 15.44 1.91 3.50
N PRO A 192 14.23 2.18 4.02
CA PRO A 192 14.02 2.91 5.28
C PRO A 192 14.75 2.30 6.48
N LEU A 193 14.82 0.98 6.57
CA LEU A 193 15.51 0.30 7.67
C LEU A 193 17.02 0.49 7.61
N VAL A 194 17.60 0.37 6.41
CA VAL A 194 19.01 0.70 6.18
C VAL A 194 19.26 2.19 6.41
N TYR A 195 18.36 3.06 5.94
CA TYR A 195 18.42 4.50 6.19
C TYR A 195 18.52 4.80 7.69
N THR A 196 17.63 4.25 8.51
CA THR A 196 17.66 4.48 9.95
C THR A 196 18.93 3.92 10.60
N PHE A 197 19.36 2.72 10.20
CA PHE A 197 20.63 2.17 10.65
C PHE A 197 21.80 3.12 10.34
N THR A 198 21.87 3.60 9.09
CA THR A 198 22.93 4.49 8.61
C THR A 198 22.89 5.85 9.31
N ILE A 199 21.72 6.46 9.49
CA ILE A 199 21.57 7.74 10.19
C ILE A 199 21.96 7.62 11.66
N ASN A 200 21.47 6.61 12.38
CA ASN A 200 21.82 6.42 13.78
C ASN A 200 23.34 6.23 13.97
N HIS A 201 24.02 5.64 12.99
CA HIS A 201 25.47 5.45 13.02
C HIS A 201 26.25 6.71 12.61
N LEU A 202 25.74 7.47 11.64
CA LEU A 202 26.30 8.76 11.22
C LEU A 202 26.15 9.82 12.30
N GLU A 203 25.00 9.90 12.96
CA GLU A 203 24.74 10.84 14.05
C GLU A 203 25.68 10.60 15.24
N ALA A 204 26.03 9.35 15.52
CA ALA A 204 27.03 8.99 16.52
C ALA A 204 28.48 9.32 16.11
N THR A 205 28.76 9.51 14.82
CA THR A 205 30.12 9.67 14.28
C THR A 205 30.43 11.11 13.86
N ASP A 206 29.48 11.82 13.25
CA ASP A 206 29.64 13.21 12.79
C ASP A 206 28.28 13.96 12.77
N PRO A 207 27.93 14.70 13.84
CA PRO A 207 26.64 15.37 13.95
C PRO A 207 26.47 16.58 13.02
N LYS A 208 27.48 16.96 12.22
CA LYS A 208 27.45 18.19 11.41
C LYS A 208 27.17 17.98 9.92
N ASN A 209 27.05 16.73 9.45
CA ASN A 209 26.89 16.44 8.02
C ASN A 209 25.43 16.55 7.53
N TYR A 210 24.85 17.76 7.66
CA TYR A 210 23.45 18.04 7.36
C TYR A 210 23.06 17.68 5.91
N LYS A 211 23.97 17.87 4.95
CA LYS A 211 23.73 17.64 3.53
C LYS A 211 23.53 16.16 3.22
N LEU A 212 24.31 15.29 3.86
CA LEU A 212 24.18 13.83 3.73
C LEU A 212 22.85 13.37 4.36
N TYR A 213 22.49 13.94 5.52
CA TYR A 213 21.20 13.67 6.17
C TYR A 213 20.01 14.01 5.27
N GLU A 214 20.02 15.21 4.68
CA GLU A 214 18.96 15.69 3.77
C GLU A 214 18.84 14.79 2.53
N GLN A 215 19.97 14.43 1.90
CA GLN A 215 20.00 13.52 0.75
C GLN A 215 19.41 12.14 1.09
N LEU A 216 19.80 11.56 2.21
CA LEU A 216 19.31 10.25 2.65
C LEU A 216 17.82 10.30 3.02
N TYR A 217 17.37 11.38 3.65
CA TYR A 217 15.96 11.61 3.97
C TYR A 217 15.10 11.69 2.70
N GLU A 218 15.55 12.46 1.70
CA GLU A 218 14.86 12.54 0.41
C GLU A 218 14.78 11.19 -0.31
N ILE A 219 15.87 10.41 -0.31
CA ILE A 219 15.91 9.08 -0.92
C ILE A 219 14.90 8.18 -0.22
N ASN A 220 14.86 8.18 1.11
CA ASN A 220 13.92 7.36 1.87
C ASN A 220 12.46 7.72 1.55
N GLN A 221 12.13 9.02 1.52
CA GLN A 221 10.80 9.52 1.18
C GLN A 221 10.37 9.13 -0.25
N LYS A 222 11.30 9.15 -1.21
CA LYS A 222 11.02 8.87 -2.63
C LYS A 222 11.02 7.38 -2.99
N THR A 223 11.67 6.52 -2.20
CA THR A 223 11.84 5.09 -2.52
C THR A 223 10.73 4.17 -2.00
N ASN A 224 9.85 4.67 -1.14
CA ASN A 224 8.73 3.89 -0.65
C ASN A 224 7.66 3.66 -1.75
N ILE A 225 7.23 2.41 -1.92
CA ILE A 225 6.26 1.96 -2.94
C ILE A 225 4.89 2.68 -2.85
N VAL A 226 4.49 3.12 -1.65
CA VAL A 226 3.25 3.88 -1.40
C VAL A 226 3.47 5.39 -1.27
N ALA A 227 4.70 5.89 -1.39
CA ALA A 227 5.01 7.31 -1.24
C ALA A 227 4.15 8.24 -2.11
N PRO A 228 3.87 7.93 -3.40
CA PRO A 228 3.02 8.78 -4.24
C PRO A 228 1.60 8.95 -3.72
N ILE A 229 1.10 7.99 -2.93
CA ILE A 229 -0.26 8.04 -2.35
C ILE A 229 -0.23 8.65 -0.95
N TYR A 230 0.74 8.28 -0.10
CA TYR A 230 0.75 8.69 1.31
C TYR A 230 1.11 10.15 1.48
N ASN A 231 1.97 10.68 0.60
CA ASN A 231 2.39 12.09 0.62
C ASN A 231 1.56 12.95 -0.34
N PHE A 232 0.38 12.47 -0.75
CA PHE A 232 -0.53 13.23 -1.60
C PHE A 232 -1.52 13.98 -0.73
N THR A 233 -1.47 15.29 -0.58
CA THR A 233 -2.47 16.07 0.15
C THR A 233 -2.97 17.23 -0.70
N ILE A 234 -4.26 17.52 -0.56
CA ILE A 234 -4.89 18.67 -1.20
C ILE A 234 -5.72 19.40 -0.16
N TYR A 235 -5.57 20.70 -0.09
CA TYR A 235 -6.37 21.57 0.75
C TYR A 235 -7.07 22.59 -0.15
N TYR A 236 -8.39 22.58 -0.10
CA TYR A 236 -9.23 23.65 -0.62
C TYR A 236 -9.66 24.50 0.57
N HIS A 237 -9.28 25.76 0.52
CA HIS A 237 -9.65 26.74 1.52
C HIS A 237 -10.12 27.98 0.76
N TYR A 238 -11.38 28.34 0.96
CA TYR A 238 -11.97 29.49 0.31
C TYR A 238 -12.51 30.46 1.35
N ASP A 239 -12.00 31.68 1.28
CA ASP A 239 -12.37 32.82 2.11
C ASP A 239 -13.12 33.84 1.23
N PRO A 240 -14.35 34.26 1.60
CA PRO A 240 -15.09 35.28 0.86
C PRO A 240 -14.33 36.60 0.65
N GLU A 241 -13.42 36.98 1.56
CA GLU A 241 -12.62 38.20 1.41
C GLU A 241 -11.51 38.06 0.37
N SER A 242 -10.97 36.86 0.14
CA SER A 242 -9.94 36.64 -0.87
C SER A 242 -10.50 36.78 -2.29
N ARG A 243 -11.75 36.36 -2.52
CA ARG A 243 -12.45 36.52 -3.81
C ARG A 243 -12.65 37.96 -4.24
N LYS A 244 -12.77 38.90 -3.30
CA LYS A 244 -12.89 40.33 -3.63
C LYS A 244 -11.58 40.93 -4.12
N LYS A 245 -10.44 40.32 -3.73
CA LYS A 245 -9.09 40.79 -4.07
C LYS A 245 -8.60 40.22 -5.40
N GLU A 246 -8.94 38.96 -5.70
CA GLU A 246 -8.57 38.31 -6.96
C GLU A 246 -9.58 38.60 -8.09
N LYS A 247 -9.09 39.12 -9.22
CA LYS A 247 -9.92 39.42 -10.40
C LYS A 247 -10.24 38.19 -11.27
N ASP A 248 -9.53 37.07 -11.06
CA ASP A 248 -9.77 35.83 -11.80
C ASP A 248 -10.61 34.86 -10.95
N SER A 249 -11.73 34.40 -11.52
CA SER A 249 -12.64 33.46 -10.85
C SER A 249 -12.12 32.02 -10.84
N THR A 250 -11.14 31.70 -11.70
CA THR A 250 -10.63 30.34 -11.88
C THR A 250 -9.51 29.99 -10.88
N THR A 251 -8.66 30.97 -10.49
CA THR A 251 -7.62 30.80 -9.47
C THR A 251 -8.19 30.43 -8.10
N LEU A 252 -9.39 30.90 -7.77
CA LEU A 252 -10.06 30.62 -6.49
C LEU A 252 -10.60 29.19 -6.36
N ARG A 253 -10.70 28.45 -7.48
CA ARG A 253 -11.11 27.03 -7.47
C ARG A 253 -9.93 26.09 -7.34
N ASP A 254 -8.73 26.57 -7.59
CA ASP A 254 -7.53 25.78 -7.40
C ASP A 254 -7.27 25.52 -5.92
N PRO A 255 -6.61 24.40 -5.59
CA PRO A 255 -6.31 24.09 -4.20
C PRO A 255 -5.43 25.17 -3.60
N ALA A 256 -5.85 25.70 -2.45
CA ALA A 256 -5.11 26.69 -1.67
C ALA A 256 -3.71 26.20 -1.31
N SER A 257 -3.57 24.89 -1.06
CA SER A 257 -2.28 24.23 -1.03
C SER A 257 -2.40 22.78 -1.48
N TYR A 258 -1.34 22.28 -2.09
CA TYR A 258 -1.23 20.88 -2.45
C TYR A 258 0.19 20.39 -2.18
N HIS A 259 0.31 19.15 -1.75
CA HIS A 259 1.57 18.45 -1.67
C HIS A 259 1.40 17.12 -2.39
N TYR A 260 2.05 16.95 -3.53
CA TYR A 260 2.16 15.64 -4.16
C TYR A 260 3.41 15.60 -5.01
N TYR A 261 3.99 14.43 -5.15
CA TYR A 261 5.19 14.28 -5.96
C TYR A 261 4.90 14.47 -7.45
N SER A 262 5.96 14.79 -8.20
CA SER A 262 5.93 14.79 -9.66
C SER A 262 5.52 13.41 -10.20
N ALA A 263 4.97 13.37 -11.42
CA ALA A 263 4.58 12.13 -12.10
C ALA A 263 5.73 11.10 -12.21
N LYS A 264 6.99 11.57 -12.18
CA LYS A 264 8.18 10.72 -12.13
C LYS A 264 8.23 9.80 -10.90
N SER A 265 7.55 10.17 -9.81
CA SER A 265 7.46 9.34 -8.61
C SER A 265 6.80 7.98 -8.86
N MET A 266 5.97 7.86 -9.91
CA MET A 266 5.34 6.60 -10.31
C MET A 266 6.36 5.56 -10.81
N LEU A 267 7.56 5.99 -11.24
CA LEU A 267 8.62 5.08 -11.71
C LEU A 267 9.03 4.07 -10.64
N VAL A 268 9.01 4.47 -9.37
CA VAL A 268 9.38 3.60 -8.24
C VAL A 268 8.39 2.42 -8.12
N PRO A 269 7.07 2.62 -7.93
CA PRO A 269 6.12 1.52 -7.92
C PRO A 269 6.06 0.72 -9.24
N ILE A 270 6.30 1.34 -10.39
CA ILE A 270 6.43 0.61 -11.67
C ILE A 270 7.62 -0.34 -11.63
N PHE A 271 8.79 0.14 -11.19
CA PHE A 271 9.99 -0.68 -11.04
C PHE A 271 9.75 -1.85 -10.07
N TYR A 272 9.16 -1.58 -8.91
CA TYR A 272 8.78 -2.64 -7.95
C TYR A 272 7.82 -3.66 -8.56
N THR A 273 6.83 -3.21 -9.35
CA THR A 273 5.90 -4.10 -10.05
C THR A 273 6.66 -5.04 -10.98
N ILE A 274 7.56 -4.52 -11.81
CA ILE A 274 8.35 -5.33 -12.75
C ILE A 274 9.22 -6.34 -12.00
N VAL A 275 9.99 -5.88 -11.01
CA VAL A 275 10.92 -6.73 -10.25
C VAL A 275 10.16 -7.84 -9.50
N TYR A 276 9.10 -7.51 -8.76
CA TYR A 276 8.33 -8.51 -8.01
C TYR A 276 7.51 -9.43 -8.90
N LEU A 277 7.06 -8.97 -10.06
CA LEU A 277 6.35 -9.83 -11.00
C LEU A 277 7.29 -10.87 -11.62
N LEU A 278 8.50 -10.46 -12.02
CA LEU A 278 9.53 -11.37 -12.53
C LEU A 278 9.99 -12.35 -11.45
N LEU A 279 10.31 -11.84 -10.25
CA LEU A 279 10.73 -12.65 -9.11
C LEU A 279 9.63 -13.63 -8.68
N GLY A 280 8.39 -13.15 -8.54
CA GLY A 280 7.23 -13.96 -8.18
C GLY A 280 6.96 -15.06 -9.20
N THR A 281 7.05 -14.74 -10.50
CA THR A 281 6.90 -15.75 -11.57
C THR A 281 7.99 -16.81 -11.47
N TYR A 282 9.25 -16.39 -11.31
CA TYR A 282 10.38 -17.30 -11.16
C TYR A 282 10.21 -18.22 -9.94
N LEU A 283 9.93 -17.66 -8.77
CA LEU A 283 9.73 -18.43 -7.53
C LEU A 283 8.53 -19.37 -7.65
N TYR A 284 7.40 -18.90 -8.18
CA TYR A 284 6.20 -19.72 -8.29
C TYR A 284 6.41 -20.94 -9.21
N THR A 285 7.15 -20.80 -10.31
CA THR A 285 7.46 -21.94 -11.19
C THR A 285 8.24 -23.04 -10.48
N ARG A 286 9.14 -22.68 -9.55
CA ARG A 286 10.00 -23.60 -8.81
C ARG A 286 9.44 -24.03 -7.45
N SER A 287 8.25 -23.57 -7.08
CA SER A 287 7.62 -23.83 -5.79
C SER A 287 7.29 -25.34 -5.63
N PRO A 288 7.85 -26.05 -4.63
CA PRO A 288 7.37 -27.39 -4.28
C PRO A 288 5.95 -27.35 -3.70
N ASN A 289 5.11 -28.33 -4.04
CA ASN A 289 3.72 -28.39 -3.55
C ASN A 289 3.59 -29.08 -2.19
N GLU A 290 4.54 -29.94 -1.83
CA GLU A 290 4.55 -30.77 -0.61
C GLU A 290 4.65 -29.96 0.69
N ASN A 291 5.14 -28.73 0.60
CA ASN A 291 5.33 -27.83 1.76
C ASN A 291 4.21 -26.78 1.88
N SER A 292 3.05 -27.00 1.24
CA SER A 292 1.86 -26.21 1.51
C SER A 292 1.49 -26.32 3.00
N GLN A 293 0.98 -25.24 3.60
CA GLN A 293 0.72 -25.07 5.04
C GLN A 293 1.96 -24.88 5.93
N LYS A 294 3.20 -24.97 5.43
CA LYS A 294 4.39 -24.58 6.23
C LYS A 294 4.63 -23.08 6.16
N ILE A 295 5.42 -22.52 7.09
CA ILE A 295 5.80 -21.10 7.05
C ILE A 295 6.55 -20.76 5.75
N PHE A 296 7.54 -21.57 5.40
CA PHE A 296 8.29 -21.45 4.16
C PHE A 296 8.14 -22.70 3.30
N ILE A 297 7.97 -22.47 2.01
CA ILE A 297 7.84 -23.56 1.03
C ILE A 297 9.20 -24.12 0.61
N PHE A 298 10.21 -23.26 0.48
CA PHE A 298 11.53 -23.63 -0.03
C PHE A 298 12.41 -24.22 1.07
N GLN A 299 12.26 -25.51 1.35
CA GLN A 299 13.05 -26.21 2.37
C GLN A 299 14.56 -26.22 2.07
N LYS A 300 14.95 -26.33 0.79
CA LYS A 300 16.37 -26.26 0.37
C LYS A 300 17.03 -24.91 0.68
N HIS A 301 16.25 -23.83 0.68
CA HIS A 301 16.73 -22.47 0.94
C HIS A 301 16.24 -21.92 2.28
N LEU A 302 15.76 -22.80 3.17
CA LEU A 302 15.16 -22.43 4.44
C LEU A 302 16.11 -21.59 5.30
N ARG A 303 17.40 -21.96 5.36
CA ARG A 303 18.41 -21.20 6.10
C ARG A 303 18.52 -19.77 5.60
N ILE A 304 18.52 -19.55 4.29
CA ILE A 304 18.61 -18.21 3.69
C ILE A 304 17.36 -17.40 4.03
N CYS A 305 16.17 -18.02 3.95
CA CYS A 305 14.92 -17.36 4.32
C CYS A 305 14.88 -16.97 5.80
N ILE A 306 15.34 -17.85 6.71
CA ILE A 306 15.43 -17.56 8.14
C ILE A 306 16.40 -16.41 8.38
N TRP A 307 17.63 -16.48 7.86
CA TRP A 307 18.62 -15.42 8.02
C TRP A 307 18.13 -14.07 7.48
N GLY A 308 17.57 -14.05 6.27
CA GLY A 308 17.04 -12.82 5.68
C GLY A 308 15.90 -12.21 6.49
N THR A 309 15.00 -13.05 7.00
CA THR A 309 13.91 -12.61 7.87
C THR A 309 14.43 -12.10 9.21
N THR A 310 15.36 -12.81 9.83
CA THR A 310 15.98 -12.41 11.10
C THR A 310 16.67 -11.06 10.98
N ILE A 311 17.46 -10.83 9.93
CA ILE A 311 18.12 -9.54 9.68
C ILE A 311 17.08 -8.43 9.53
N TYR A 312 16.02 -8.70 8.76
CA TYR A 312 14.96 -7.72 8.54
C TYR A 312 14.22 -7.34 9.83
N PHE A 313 13.80 -8.32 10.64
CA PHE A 313 13.13 -8.03 11.91
C PHE A 313 14.07 -7.46 12.98
N ALA A 314 15.36 -7.80 12.95
CA ALA A 314 16.36 -7.16 13.80
C ALA A 314 16.44 -5.65 13.51
N LEU A 315 16.59 -5.27 12.23
CA LEU A 315 16.59 -3.87 11.82
C LEU A 315 15.27 -3.17 12.17
N LEU A 316 14.13 -3.85 12.02
CA LEU A 316 12.83 -3.31 12.41
C LEU A 316 12.72 -3.06 13.91
N GLY A 317 13.23 -3.97 14.74
CA GLY A 317 13.32 -3.78 16.19
C GLY A 317 14.12 -2.54 16.54
N GLY A 318 15.29 -2.36 15.92
CA GLY A 318 16.08 -1.14 16.06
C GLY A 318 15.35 0.13 15.62
N TYR A 319 14.56 0.08 14.54
CA TYR A 319 13.80 1.23 14.05
C TYR A 319 12.66 1.66 14.98
N LYS A 320 11.82 0.72 15.47
CA LYS A 320 10.60 1.05 16.22
C LYS A 320 10.77 1.12 17.74
N LEU A 321 11.66 0.33 18.31
CA LEU A 321 11.81 0.21 19.76
C LEU A 321 12.87 1.16 20.33
N ASN A 322 13.50 1.97 19.48
CA ASN A 322 14.48 2.96 19.91
C ASN A 322 13.79 4.18 20.58
N GLN A 323 13.25 3.97 21.79
CA GLN A 323 12.58 5.01 22.58
C GLN A 323 13.54 6.07 23.11
N PHE A 324 14.80 5.69 23.34
CA PHE A 324 15.85 6.61 23.75
C PHE A 324 16.84 6.78 22.60
N HIS A 325 17.14 8.00 22.19
CA HIS A 325 18.06 8.34 21.09
C HIS A 325 19.54 8.02 21.38
N PHE A 326 19.81 6.87 22.01
CA PHE A 326 21.15 6.36 22.30
C PHE A 326 21.47 5.17 21.40
N LEU A 327 22.68 5.16 20.84
CA LEU A 327 23.17 4.09 19.97
C LEU A 327 23.10 2.71 20.64
N LEU A 328 23.37 2.62 21.95
CA LEU A 328 23.27 1.37 22.70
C LEU A 328 21.85 0.82 22.76
N ASN A 329 20.84 1.68 22.94
CA ASN A 329 19.44 1.27 22.95
C ASN A 329 19.01 0.70 21.59
N TYR A 330 19.49 1.31 20.50
CA TYR A 330 19.29 0.80 19.15
C TYR A 330 19.83 -0.63 19.00
N TYR A 331 21.08 -0.89 19.43
CA TYR A 331 21.67 -2.24 19.34
C TYR A 331 20.96 -3.25 20.23
N ILE A 332 20.57 -2.89 21.46
CA ILE A 332 19.82 -3.77 22.36
C ILE A 332 18.51 -4.21 21.69
N CYS A 333 17.75 -3.25 21.14
CA CYS A 333 16.50 -3.54 20.43
C CYS A 333 16.73 -4.39 19.18
N LEU A 334 17.78 -4.11 18.43
CA LEU A 334 18.15 -4.85 17.21
C LEU A 334 18.48 -6.32 17.53
N PHE A 335 19.35 -6.56 18.51
CA PHE A 335 19.75 -7.92 18.90
C PHE A 335 18.59 -8.67 19.54
N LEU A 336 17.80 -8.03 20.41
CA LEU A 336 16.67 -8.67 21.07
C LEU A 336 15.61 -9.10 20.04
N ALA A 337 15.22 -8.21 19.11
CA ALA A 337 14.29 -8.54 18.04
C ALA A 337 14.83 -9.63 17.09
N GLY A 338 16.13 -9.58 16.76
CA GLY A 338 16.80 -10.59 15.95
C GLY A 338 16.81 -11.98 16.62
N ILE A 339 17.20 -12.06 17.89
CA ILE A 339 17.25 -13.31 18.65
C ILE A 339 15.86 -13.92 18.76
N ILE A 340 14.85 -13.12 19.15
CA ILE A 340 13.46 -13.59 19.24
C ILE A 340 12.99 -14.14 17.90
N THR A 341 13.21 -13.40 16.80
CA THR A 341 12.79 -13.82 15.46
C THR A 341 13.48 -15.11 15.03
N TYR A 342 14.79 -15.23 15.28
CA TYR A 342 15.55 -16.44 14.96
C TYR A 342 15.05 -17.66 15.74
N VAL A 343 14.78 -17.51 17.03
CA VAL A 343 14.26 -18.61 17.89
C VAL A 343 12.85 -19.03 17.43
N ILE A 344 11.97 -18.06 17.15
CA ILE A 344 10.62 -18.31 16.65
C ILE A 344 10.68 -19.05 15.32
N LEU A 345 11.44 -18.55 14.35
CA LEU A 345 11.53 -19.16 13.02
C LEU A 345 12.21 -20.53 13.06
N SER A 346 13.27 -20.71 13.84
CA SER A 346 13.97 -22.00 13.94
C SER A 346 13.11 -23.09 14.60
N ARG A 347 12.18 -22.73 15.48
CA ARG A 347 11.23 -23.67 16.10
C ARG A 347 9.95 -23.90 15.28
N LEU A 348 9.39 -22.84 14.68
CA LEU A 348 8.08 -22.91 14.02
C LEU A 348 8.14 -23.32 12.54
N THR A 349 9.31 -23.35 11.90
CA THR A 349 9.41 -23.65 10.46
C THR A 349 8.96 -25.06 10.06
N ASN A 350 8.96 -26.00 11.01
CA ASN A 350 8.45 -27.36 10.81
C ASN A 350 6.95 -27.51 11.14
N TYR A 351 6.33 -26.52 11.78
CA TYR A 351 4.91 -26.56 12.10
C TYR A 351 4.06 -26.21 10.87
N LYS A 352 2.96 -26.96 10.71
CA LYS A 352 1.90 -26.59 9.77
C LYS A 352 1.08 -25.47 10.38
N VAL A 353 1.13 -24.31 9.73
CA VAL A 353 0.32 -23.14 10.05
C VAL A 353 -0.92 -23.22 9.17
N PHE A 354 -2.08 -23.31 9.83
CA PHE A 354 -3.42 -23.59 9.28
C PHE A 354 -3.70 -23.07 7.85
#